data_AF-A0A7C1CWL0-F1
#
_entry.id   AF-A0A7C1CWL0-F1
#
_cell.length_a   1.000
_cell.length_b   1.000
_cell.length_c   1.000
_cell.angle_alpha   90.00
_cell.angle_beta   90.00
_cell.angle_gamma   90.00
#
_symmetry.space_group_name_H-M   'P 1'
#
loop_
_entity.id
_entity.type
_entity.pdbx_description
1 polymer ?
#
loop_
_entity_poly.entity_id
_entity_poly.type
_entity_poly.pdbx_seq_one_letter_code
_entity_poly.pdbx_strand_id
1 'polypeptide(L)' 'MKDKIAHAVFGWIISLALGGLFQNVVIGLLGGCLAGIIKEVVWDKWLNKGTPELLDFVATCIGAILGLIMLLPARF' A
#
# COMPACT_ATOMS: atom_id res chain seq x y z
N MET A 1 -8.30 -11.13 -10.66
CA MET A 1 -8.75 -11.17 -9.25
C MET A 1 -7.61 -11.51 -8.28
N LYS A 2 -6.95 -12.69 -8.40
CA LYS A 2 -5.85 -13.09 -7.49
C LYS A 2 -4.74 -12.04 -7.38
N ASP A 3 -4.37 -11.47 -8.52
CA ASP A 3 -3.38 -10.39 -8.65
C ASP A 3 -3.73 -9.14 -7.82
N LYS A 4 -4.92 -8.55 -8.04
CA LYS A 4 -5.41 -7.40 -7.27
C LYS A 4 -5.51 -7.66 -5.76
N ILE A 5 -5.84 -8.89 -5.37
CA ILE A 5 -5.84 -9.29 -3.95
C ILE A 5 -4.42 -9.22 -3.38
N ALA A 6 -3.40 -9.68 -4.11
CA ALA A 6 -2.02 -9.58 -3.67
C ALA A 6 -1.60 -8.11 -3.50
N HIS A 7 -1.94 -7.23 -4.45
CA HIS A 7 -1.70 -5.80 -4.35
C HIS A 7 -2.31 -5.17 -3.09
N ALA A 8 -3.56 -5.53 -2.77
CA ALA A 8 -4.21 -5.10 -1.54
C ALA A 8 -3.53 -5.66 -0.28
N VAL A 9 -3.12 -6.94 -0.28
CA VAL A 9 -2.41 -7.53 0.85
C VAL A 9 -1.07 -6.82 1.09
N PHE A 10 -0.32 -6.48 0.04
CA PHE A 10 0.93 -5.72 0.19
C PHE A 10 0.70 -4.32 0.74
N GLY A 11 -0.31 -3.59 0.24
CA GLY A 11 -0.68 -2.29 0.78
C GLY A 11 -1.05 -2.34 2.26
N TRP A 12 -1.80 -3.38 2.65
CA TRP A 12 -2.17 -3.64 4.04
C TRP A 12 -0.95 -3.90 4.93
N ILE A 13 -0.06 -4.82 4.53
CA ILE A 13 1.16 -5.15 5.28
C ILE A 13 2.06 -3.90 5.44
N ILE A 14 2.29 -3.15 4.37
CA ILE A 14 3.13 -1.94 4.40
C ILE A 14 2.52 -0.90 5.34
N SER A 15 1.21 -0.68 5.27
CA SER A 15 0.53 0.25 6.16
C SER A 15 0.60 -0.18 7.62
N LEU A 16 0.45 -1.47 7.92
CA LEU A 16 0.59 -1.99 9.28
C LEU A 16 2.03 -1.82 9.79
N ALA A 17 3.02 -2.16 8.97
CA ALA A 17 4.42 -2.10 9.34
C ALA A 17 4.86 -0.66 9.62
N LEU A 18 4.62 0.27 8.69
CA LEU A 18 5.03 1.66 8.86
C LEU A 18 4.17 2.38 9.91
N GLY A 19 2.86 2.14 9.92
CA GLY A 19 1.97 2.74 10.91
C GLY A 19 2.29 2.29 12.33
N GLY A 20 2.61 1.00 12.53
CA GLY A 20 3.04 0.47 13.82
C GLY A 20 4.44 0.92 14.23
N LEU A 21 5.41 0.89 13.30
CA LEU A 21 6.79 1.30 13.57
C LEU A 21 6.90 2.77 13.98
N PHE A 22 6.20 3.66 13.27
CA PHE A 22 6.21 5.09 13.55
C PHE A 22 5.10 5.53 14.50
N GLN A 23 4.30 4.60 15.02
CA GLN A 23 3.19 4.89 15.92
C GLN A 23 2.26 5.98 15.35
N ASN A 24 2.02 5.96 14.04
CA ASN A 24 1.28 6.99 13.34
C ASN A 24 0.53 6.40 12.14
N VAL A 25 -0.81 6.36 12.25
CA VAL A 25 -1.69 5.76 11.23
C VAL A 25 -1.60 6.46 9.88
N VAL A 26 -1.31 7.77 9.85
CA VAL A 26 -1.18 8.55 8.62
C VAL A 26 0.10 8.16 7.88
N ILE A 27 1.21 7.97 8.61
CA ILE A 27 2.46 7.47 8.03
C ILE A 27 2.27 6.08 7.40
N GLY A 28 1.50 5.21 8.07
CA GLY A 28 1.12 3.90 7.52
C GLY A 28 0.39 4.02 6.19
N LEU A 29 -0.71 4.79 6.15
CA LEU A 29 -1.50 5.00 4.95
C LEU A 29 -0.66 5.58 3.81
N LEU A 30 0.07 6.67 4.08
CA LEU A 30 0.91 7.34 3.07
C LEU A 30 2.01 6.41 2.55
N GLY A 31 2.63 5.62 3.43
CA GLY A 31 3.65 4.65 3.06
C GLY A 31 3.12 3.55 2.15
N GLY A 32 1.93 3.00 2.43
CA GLY A 32 1.28 2.02 1.57
C GLY A 32 0.92 2.58 0.19
N CYS A 33 0.33 3.77 0.14
CA CYS A 33 0.01 4.44 -1.13
C CYS A 33 1.26 4.78 -1.93
N LEU A 34 2.31 5.30 -1.28
CA LEU A 34 3.57 5.65 -1.93
C LEU A 34 4.26 4.40 -2.50
N ALA A 35 4.23 3.27 -1.79
CA ALA A 35 4.74 2.01 -2.32
C ALA A 35 4.01 1.57 -3.60
N GLY A 36 2.68 1.73 -3.65
CA GLY A 36 1.90 1.51 -4.86
C GLY A 36 2.33 2.39 -6.02
N ILE A 37 2.50 3.70 -5.78
CA ILE A 37 2.99 4.65 -6.82
C ILE A 37 4.39 4.25 -7.29
N ILE A 38 5.30 3.91 -6.38
CA ILE A 38 6.67 3.52 -6.73
C ILE A 38 6.67 2.25 -7.59
N LYS A 39 5.83 1.24 -7.25
CA LYS A 39 5.71 0.04 -8.08
C LYS A 39 5.24 0.39 -9.50
N GLU A 40 4.17 1.16 -9.66
CA GLU A 40 3.64 1.48 -11.00
C GLU A 40 4.57 2.39 -11.82
N VAL A 41 5.14 3.42 -11.19
CA VAL A 41 5.90 4.46 -11.91
C VAL A 41 7.37 4.08 -12.09
N VAL A 42 8.01 3.56 -11.04
CA VAL A 42 9.44 3.26 -11.08
C VAL A 42 9.65 1.84 -11.59
N TRP A 43 8.99 0.85 -10.98
CA TRP A 43 9.25 -0.56 -11.32
C TRP A 43 8.65 -0.96 -12.66
N ASP A 44 7.36 -0.73 -12.87
CA ASP A 44 6.70 -1.15 -14.11
C ASP A 44 7.05 -0.22 -15.27
N LYS A 45 6.82 1.08 -15.13
CA LYS A 45 6.99 2.03 -16.23
C LYS A 45 8.45 2.36 -16.55
N TRP A 46 9.25 2.73 -15.55
CA TRP A 46 10.62 3.22 -15.81
C TRP A 46 11.61 2.06 -16.01
N LEU A 47 11.53 1.01 -15.20
CA LEU A 47 12.43 -0.14 -15.29
C LEU A 47 11.92 -1.25 -16.24
N ASN A 48 10.74 -1.09 -16.84
CA ASN A 48 10.10 -2.06 -17.74
C ASN A 48 10.04 -3.47 -17.14
N LYS A 49 9.76 -3.58 -15.83
CA LYS A 49 9.66 -4.86 -15.12
C LYS A 49 8.24 -5.39 -14.99
N GLY A 50 7.26 -4.66 -15.51
CA GLY A 50 5.86 -5.03 -15.52
C GLY A 50 5.05 -4.06 -16.37
N THR A 51 3.72 -4.13 -16.26
CA THR A 51 2.79 -3.28 -17.00
C THR A 51 2.13 -2.31 -16.04
N PRO A 52 2.26 -0.99 -16.26
CA PRO A 52 1.59 -0.01 -15.40
C PRO A 52 0.07 -0.17 -15.48
N GLU A 53 -0.58 -0.40 -14.34
CA GLU A 53 -2.02 -0.60 -14.22
C GLU A 53 -2.59 0.18 -13.03
N LEU A 54 -3.50 1.12 -13.33
CA LEU A 54 -4.13 1.96 -12.30
C LEU A 54 -4.88 1.14 -11.23
N LEU A 55 -5.45 -0.01 -11.60
CA LEU A 55 -6.18 -0.86 -10.66
C LEU A 55 -5.26 -1.53 -9.64
N ASP A 56 -3.98 -1.76 -9.95
CA ASP A 56 -2.99 -2.27 -8.98
C ASP A 56 -2.72 -1.24 -7.90
N PHE A 57 -2.50 0.01 -8.32
CA PHE A 57 -2.36 1.12 -7.40
C PHE A 57 -3.59 1.29 -6.51
N VAL A 58 -4.79 1.29 -7.09
CA VAL A 58 -6.05 1.39 -6.33
C VAL A 58 -6.20 0.22 -5.34
N ALA A 59 -5.87 -1.00 -5.76
CA ALA A 59 -5.91 -2.16 -4.88
C ALA A 59 -4.94 -2.03 -3.70
N THR A 60 -3.70 -1.57 -3.95
CA THR A 60 -2.72 -1.28 -2.91
C THR A 60 -3.20 -0.19 -1.95
N CYS A 61 -3.83 0.88 -2.45
CA CYS A 61 -4.44 1.93 -1.62
C CYS A 61 -5.58 1.38 -0.74
N ILE A 62 -6.46 0.53 -1.28
CA ILE A 62 -7.52 -0.13 -0.50
C ILE A 62 -6.91 -0.96 0.63
N GLY A 63 -5.85 -1.73 0.33
CA GLY A 63 -5.06 -2.45 1.32
C GLY A 63 -4.55 -1.55 2.43
N ALA A 64 -3.93 -0.43 2.07
CA ALA A 64 -3.40 0.54 3.03
C ALA A 64 -4.49 1.16 3.91
N ILE A 65 -5.66 1.47 3.35
CA ILE A 65 -6.83 1.95 4.10
C ILE A 65 -7.30 0.90 5.13
N LEU A 66 -7.35 -0.38 4.76
CA LEU A 66 -7.66 -1.45 5.71
C LEU A 66 -6.62 -1.53 6.85
N GLY A 67 -5.35 -1.26 6.55
CA GLY A 67 -4.27 -1.21 7.54
C GLY A 67 -4.47 -0.07 8.52
N LEU A 68 -4.79 1.13 8.02
CA LEU A 68 -5.19 2.27 8.84
C LEU A 68 -6.37 1.94 9.74
N ILE A 69 -7.45 1.36 9.19
CA ILE A 69 -8.66 1.03 9.95
C ILE A 69 -8.32 0.08 11.11
N MET A 70 -7.42 -0.89 10.87
CA MET A 70 -6.99 -1.84 11.88
C MET A 70 -6.11 -1.21 12.97
N LEU A 71 -5.34 -0.17 12.64
CA LEU A 71 -4.49 0.53 13.61
C LEU A 71 -5.20 1.66 14.37
N LEU A 72 -6.32 2.20 13.86
CA LEU A 72 -7.09 3.27 14.53
C LEU A 72 -7.39 2.98 16.02
N PRO A 73 -7.78 1.76 16.43
CA PRO A 73 -8.10 1.48 17.84
C PRO A 73 -6.89 1.47 18.77
N ALA A 74 -5.66 1.42 18.25
CA ALA A 74 -4.48 1.16 19.06
C ALA A 74 -3.89 2.43 19.72
N ARG A 75 -4.47 3.61 19.45
CA ARG A 75 -4.28 4.87 20.22
C ARG A 75 -2.81 5.26 20.46
N PHE A 76 -1.98 5.10 19.45
CA PHE A 76 -0.66 5.72 19.40
C PHE A 76 -0.74 7.10 18.74
#